data_AF-A0A7C7H8Z6-F1
#
_entry.id   AF-A0A7C7H8Z6-F1
#
_cell.length_a   1.000
_cell.length_b   1.000
_cell.length_c   1.000
_cell.angle_alpha   90.00
_cell.angle_beta   90.00
_cell.angle_gamma   90.00
#
_symmetry.space_group_name_H-M   'P 1'
#
loop_
_entity.id
_entity.type
_entity.pdbx_description
1 polymer ?
#
loop_
_entity_poly.entity_id
_entity_poly.type
_entity_poly.pdbx_seq_one_letter_code
_entity_poly.pdbx_strand_id
1 'polypeptide(L)' 'MIEGVEVFPLARIQDERGMVMHMLRADDPHFQNFGEIFFSVIYPGAIKAWHLHSRMTINYAVVEGDIKL' A
#
# COMPACT_ATOMS: atom_id res chain seq x y z
N MET A 1 1.69 4.43 17.10
CA MET A 1 2.45 3.68 16.08
C MET A 1 2.70 2.30 16.63
N ILE A 2 2.37 1.26 15.86
CA ILE A 2 2.62 -0.14 16.23
C ILE A 2 4.08 -0.45 15.86
N GLU A 3 4.80 -1.14 16.74
CA GLU A 3 6.18 -1.55 16.48
C GLU A 3 6.25 -2.43 15.23
N GLY A 4 7.19 -2.14 14.32
CA GLY A 4 7.34 -2.85 13.05
C GLY A 4 6.38 -2.40 11.94
N VAL A 5 5.46 -1.45 12.19
CA VAL A 5 4.65 -0.82 11.14
C VAL A 5 5.32 0.48 10.69
N GLU A 6 5.69 0.52 9.42
CA GLU A 6 6.34 1.65 8.78
C GLU A 6 5.39 2.35 7.81
N VAL A 7 5.48 3.68 7.72
CA VAL A 7 4.67 4.50 6.80
C VAL A 7 5.61 5.38 6.00
N PHE A 8 5.59 5.22 4.68
CA PHE A 8 6.43 5.98 3.75
C PHE A 8 5.55 6.90 2.89
N PRO A 9 5.88 8.19 2.75
CA PRO A 9 5.18 9.06 1.83
C PRO A 9 5.45 8.63 0.38
N LEU A 10 4.38 8.39 -0.38
CA LEU A 10 4.48 7.99 -1.79
C LEU A 10 4.39 9.21 -2.71
N ALA A 11 5.25 9.23 -3.73
CA ALA A 11 5.27 10.31 -4.72
C ALA A 11 4.05 10.22 -5.65
N ARG A 12 3.46 11.38 -5.92
CA ARG A 12 2.38 11.60 -6.89
C ARG A 12 2.84 12.67 -7.87
N ILE A 13 3.17 12.28 -9.08
CA ILE A 13 3.72 13.15 -10.12
C ILE A 13 2.58 13.49 -11.08
N GLN A 14 2.10 14.73 -11.06
CA GLN A 14 0.93 15.17 -11.82
C GLN A 14 1.33 16.03 -13.02
N ASP A 15 0.59 15.90 -14.11
CA ASP A 15 0.66 16.75 -15.30
C ASP A 15 -0.74 16.95 -15.91
N GLU A 16 -0.84 17.63 -17.05
CA GLU A 16 -2.11 17.92 -17.72
C GLU A 16 -2.87 16.68 -18.24
N ARG A 17 -2.20 15.52 -18.32
CA ARG A 17 -2.76 14.26 -18.84
C ARG A 17 -3.22 13.34 -17.72
N GLY A 18 -2.79 13.59 -16.48
CA GLY A 18 -3.13 12.78 -15.32
C GLY A 18 -2.01 12.73 -14.30
N MET A 19 -1.71 11.53 -13.81
CA MET A 19 -0.78 11.35 -12.70
C MET A 19 -0.08 9.99 -12.73
N VAL A 20 1.21 9.98 -12.40
CA VAL A 20 1.97 8.80 -12.03
C VAL A 20 2.01 8.68 -10.50
N MET A 21 1.68 7.51 -9.98
CA MET A 21 1.68 7.22 -8.54
C MET A 21 2.68 6.11 -8.24
N HIS A 22 3.54 6.32 -7.25
CA HIS A 22 4.39 5.25 -6.73
C HIS A 22 3.65 4.39 -5.73
N MET A 23 3.97 3.10 -5.71
CA MET A 23 3.58 2.15 -4.66
C MET A 23 4.83 1.61 -3.97
N LEU A 24 5.64 0.84 -4.71
CA LEU A 24 6.83 0.17 -4.19
C LEU A 24 7.86 0.08 -5.32
N ARG A 25 9.11 0.42 -5.05
CA ARG A 25 10.21 0.31 -6.00
C ARG A 25 11.26 -0.67 -5.50
N ALA A 26 11.95 -1.33 -6.42
CA ALA A 26 13.00 -2.29 -6.07
C ALA A 26 14.22 -1.65 -5.36
N ASP A 27 14.39 -0.34 -5.51
CA ASP A 27 15.45 0.44 -4.87
C ASP A 27 15.01 1.20 -3.62
N ASP A 28 13.75 1.05 -3.19
CA ASP A 28 13.30 1.57 -1.90
C ASP A 28 13.95 0.76 -0.76
N PRO A 29 14.39 1.40 0.34
CA PRO A 29 15.08 0.70 1.44
C PRO A 29 14.22 -0.34 2.16
N HIS A 30 12.89 -0.21 2.06
CA HIS A 30 11.92 -1.15 2.63
C HIS A 30 11.50 -2.26 1.64
N PHE A 31 12.02 -2.25 0.41
CA PHE A 31 11.79 -3.32 -0.54
C PHE A 31 12.58 -4.58 -0.16
N GLN A 32 11.90 -5.73 -0.20
CA GLN A 32 12.54 -7.03 0.02
C GLN A 32 12.43 -7.90 -1.24
N ASN A 33 11.22 -8.29 -1.58
CA ASN A 33 10.83 -9.01 -2.78
C ASN A 33 9.29 -8.98 -2.87
N PHE A 34 8.73 -9.51 -3.96
CA PHE A 34 7.29 -9.81 -4.02
C PHE A 34 7.07 -11.17 -4.68
N GLY A 35 6.05 -11.89 -4.21
CA GLY A 35 5.52 -13.07 -4.89
C GLY A 35 4.29 -12.72 -5.73
N GLU A 36 3.45 -11.81 -5.24
CA GLU A 36 2.18 -11.43 -5.86
C GLU A 36 1.86 -9.95 -5.61
N ILE A 37 1.21 -9.32 -6.59
CA ILE A 37 0.57 -8.01 -6.46
C ILE A 37 -0.91 -8.21 -6.82
N PHE A 38 -1.80 -7.81 -5.92
CA PHE A 38 -3.24 -7.88 -6.14
C PHE A 38 -3.92 -6.57 -5.76
N PHE A 39 -5.09 -6.34 -6.34
CA PHE A 39 -5.95 -5.20 -6.03
C PHE A 39 -7.21 -5.69 -5.32
N SER A 40 -7.69 -4.93 -4.35
CA SER A 40 -8.97 -5.20 -3.72
C SER A 40 -9.72 -3.91 -3.43
N VAL A 41 -11.03 -3.95 -3.62
CA VAL A 41 -11.95 -2.84 -3.32
C VAL A 41 -12.64 -3.13 -2.00
N ILE A 42 -12.81 -2.09 -1.18
CA ILE A 42 -13.59 -2.14 0.07
C ILE A 42 -14.66 -1.06 -0.02
N TYR A 43 -15.90 -1.41 0.29
CA TYR A 43 -17.00 -0.45 0.29
C TYR A 43 -16.99 0.42 1.55
N PRO A 44 -17.48 1.68 1.48
CA PRO A 44 -17.58 2.56 2.64
C PRO A 44 -18.26 1.90 3.85
N GLY A 45 -17.64 2.01 5.02
CA GLY A 45 -18.14 1.43 6.28
C GLY A 45 -17.87 -0.07 6.46
N ALA A 46 -17.41 -0.78 5.42
CA ALA A 46 -17.02 -2.17 5.55
C ALA A 46 -15.64 -2.31 6.22
N ILE A 47 -15.47 -3.37 7.02
CA ILE A 47 -14.22 -3.70 7.71
C ILE A 47 -13.66 -4.97 7.10
N LYS A 48 -12.40 -4.93 6.66
CA LYS A 48 -11.66 -6.09 6.13
C LYS A 48 -10.58 -6.53 7.13
N ALA A 49 -11.01 -7.15 8.23
CA ALA A 49 -10.14 -7.54 9.34
C ALA A 49 -10.68 -8.78 10.09
N TRP A 50 -9.86 -9.51 10.85
CA TRP A 50 -8.40 -9.39 10.96
C TRP A 50 -7.71 -10.41 10.05
N HIS A 51 -6.61 -10.01 9.43
CA HIS A 51 -5.74 -10.90 8.66
C HIS A 51 -4.37 -10.95 9.32
N LEU A 52 -3.87 -12.15 9.59
CA LEU A 52 -2.51 -12.38 10.08
C LEU A 52 -1.74 -13.18 9.03
N HIS A 53 -0.58 -12.67 8.66
CA HIS A 53 0.33 -13.33 7.74
C HIS A 53 1.64 -13.61 8.46
N SER A 54 1.97 -14.89 8.65
CA SER A 54 3.16 -15.33 9.39
C SER A 54 4.38 -15.59 8.50
N ARG A 55 4.21 -15.50 7.17
CA ARG A 55 5.23 -15.87 6.17
C ARG A 55 5.51 -14.78 5.14
N MET A 56 4.80 -13.65 5.21
CA MET A 56 4.95 -12.56 4.25
C MET A 56 4.66 -11.22 4.90
N THR A 57 5.31 -10.20 4.35
CA THR A 57 5.05 -8.78 4.65
C THR A 57 4.06 -8.24 3.63
N ILE A 58 3.06 -7.48 4.09
CA ILE A 58 2.10 -6.82 3.21
C ILE A 58 2.41 -5.33 3.15
N ASN A 59 2.55 -4.82 1.92
CA ASN A 59 2.68 -3.40 1.64
C ASN A 59 1.34 -2.89 1.07
N TYR A 60 0.75 -1.89 1.73
CA TYR A 60 -0.48 -1.26 1.25
C TYR A 60 -0.20 0.09 0.60
N ALA A 61 -0.81 0.32 -0.56
CA ALA A 61 -0.94 1.64 -1.16
C ALA A 61 -2.40 1.85 -1.57
N VAL A 62 -2.96 3.00 -1.19
CA VAL A 62 -4.32 3.39 -1.56
C VAL A 62 -4.23 4.24 -2.82
N VAL A 63 -4.68 3.67 -3.93
CA VAL A 63 -4.69 4.37 -5.23
C VAL A 63 -5.88 5.31 -5.38
N GLU A 64 -6.98 5.02 -4.68
CA GLU A 64 -8.23 5.79 -4.72
C GLU A 64 -8.97 5.67 -3.39
N GLY A 65 -9.50 6.80 -2.90
CA GLY A 65 -10.24 6.88 -1.64
C GLY A 65 -9.31 6.89 -0.42
N ASP A 66 -9.86 6.46 0.71
CA ASP A 66 -9.19 6.46 2.00
C ASP A 66 -9.46 5.16 2.75
N ILE A 67 -8.46 4.68 3.50
CA ILE A 67 -8.63 3.59 4.46
C ILE A 67 -8.12 4.03 5.82
N LYS A 68 -8.66 3.41 6.86
CA LYS A 68 -8.13 3.52 8.23
C LYS A 68 -7.39 2.23 8.56
N LEU A 69 -6.09 2.36 8.82
CA LEU A 69 -5.23 1.28 9.34
C LEU A 69 -5.30 1.21 10.87
#